data_AF-A0A699JQ25-F1
#
_entry.id   AF-A0A699JQ25-F1
#
_cell.length_a   1.000
_cell.length_b   1.000
_cell.length_c   1.000
_cell.angle_alpha   90.00
_cell.angle_beta   90.00
_cell.angle_gamma   90.00
#
_symmetry.space_group_name_H-M   'P 1'
#
loop_
_entity.id
_entity.type
_entity.pdbx_description
1 polymer ?
#
loop_
_entity_poly.entity_id
_entity_poly.type
_entity_poly.pdbx_seq_one_letter_code
_entity_poly.pdbx_strand_id
1 'polypeptide(L)'
;MTWHATGKYTEPDKMQHPVDGRAWKNFDTKYLDFTKEPRNVRLRLTADGFNQFGNLSQSYSMWPVILTTYNLASWLCMKESSFMLTLLIHGPKSLGKDIDVYLRPLIDDLKDL
;
A
#
# COMPACT_ATOMS: atom_id res chain seq x y z
N MET A 1 16.95 -1.48 0.31
CA MET A 1 15.65 -0.79 0.15
C MET A 1 15.66 0.55 0.89
N THR A 2 16.45 1.52 0.43
CA THR A 2 16.64 2.82 1.11
C THR A 2 16.45 4.02 0.17
N TRP A 3 15.94 3.79 -1.05
CA TRP A 3 15.88 4.83 -2.06
C TRP A 3 14.99 6.00 -1.62
N HIS A 4 13.93 5.73 -0.87
CA HIS A 4 13.07 6.78 -0.31
C HIS A 4 13.81 7.81 0.55
N ALA A 5 14.98 7.46 1.12
CA ALA A 5 15.79 8.34 1.96
C ALA A 5 17.00 8.95 1.21
N THR A 6 17.57 8.22 0.26
CA THR A 6 18.78 8.65 -0.48
C THR A 6 18.50 9.12 -1.90
N GLY A 7 17.27 8.97 -2.37
CA GLY A 7 16.83 9.33 -3.71
C GLY A 7 17.02 10.84 -3.94
N LYS A 8 17.59 11.20 -5.09
CA LYS A 8 17.77 12.60 -5.44
C LYS A 8 16.44 13.18 -5.94
N TYR A 9 16.05 14.30 -5.36
CA TYR A 9 14.98 15.14 -5.88
C TYR A 9 15.47 15.83 -7.16
N THR A 10 14.83 15.53 -8.28
CA THR A 10 15.13 16.19 -9.56
C THR A 10 14.42 17.55 -9.64
N GLU A 11 13.25 17.68 -9.01
CA GLU A 11 12.43 18.89 -8.96
C GLU A 11 11.93 19.17 -7.52
N PRO A 12 12.54 20.09 -6.77
CA PRO A 12 12.33 20.25 -5.32
C PRO A 12 10.91 20.62 -4.90
N ASP A 13 10.10 21.18 -5.80
CA ASP A 13 8.70 21.59 -5.52
C ASP A 13 7.64 20.62 -6.05
N LYS A 14 8.04 19.49 -6.66
CA LYS A 14 7.11 18.48 -7.16
C LYS A 14 7.16 17.21 -6.34
N MET A 15 5.98 16.60 -6.17
CA MET A 15 5.88 15.26 -5.60
C MET A 15 6.45 14.26 -6.61
N GLN A 16 7.65 13.74 -6.31
CA GLN A 16 8.35 12.80 -7.20
C GLN A 16 8.25 11.37 -6.69
N HIS A 17 7.99 11.19 -5.40
CA HIS A 17 7.83 9.90 -4.77
C HIS A 17 6.60 9.92 -3.84
N PRO A 18 5.87 8.80 -3.67
CA PRO A 18 4.73 8.73 -2.74
C PRO A 18 5.03 9.21 -1.31
N VAL A 19 6.28 9.06 -0.85
CA VAL A 19 6.73 9.51 0.49
C VAL A 19 6.78 11.04 0.63
N ASP A 20 6.80 11.77 -0.48
CA ASP A 20 6.75 13.24 -0.46
C ASP A 20 5.33 13.76 -0.15
N GLY A 21 4.35 12.86 -0.20
CA GLY A 21 2.96 13.11 0.12
C GLY A 21 2.77 13.53 1.59
N ARG A 22 1.75 14.36 1.82
CA ARG A 22 1.42 14.89 3.16
C ARG A 22 1.21 13.79 4.20
N ALA A 23 0.61 12.66 3.83
CA ALA A 23 0.39 11.54 4.73
C ALA A 23 1.70 10.95 5.28
N TRP A 24 2.70 10.75 4.41
CA TRP A 24 4.01 10.24 4.82
C TRP A 24 4.82 11.27 5.60
N LYS A 25 4.77 12.54 5.22
CA LYS A 25 5.38 13.62 6.02
C LYS A 25 4.80 13.68 7.44
N ASN A 26 3.48 13.53 7.58
CA ASN A 26 2.83 13.48 8.90
C ASN A 26 3.17 12.19 9.68
N PHE A 27 3.36 11.07 8.98
CA PHE A 27 3.83 9.83 9.60
C PHE A 27 5.25 10.01 10.13
N ASP A 28 6.14 10.60 9.34
CA ASP A 28 7.54 10.82 9.69
C ASP A 28 7.72 11.76 10.88
N THR A 29 6.88 12.79 11.00
CA THR A 29 6.89 13.67 12.17
C THR A 29 6.37 12.99 13.43
N LYS A 30 5.45 12.02 13.30
CA LYS A 30 4.86 11.30 14.43
C LYS A 30 5.75 10.15 14.93
N TYR A 31 6.45 9.47 14.03
CA TYR A 31 7.21 8.26 14.34
C TYR A 31 8.70 8.45 14.01
N LEU A 32 9.35 9.39 14.71
CA LEU A 32 10.75 9.77 14.47
C LEU A 32 11.71 8.58 14.55
N ASP A 33 11.49 7.66 15.50
CA ASP A 33 12.36 6.48 15.65
C ASP A 33 12.24 5.53 14.45
N PHE A 34 11.06 5.44 13.83
CA PHE A 34 10.89 4.70 12.58
C PHE A 34 11.60 5.41 11.42
N THR A 35 11.49 6.73 11.32
CA THR A 35 12.09 7.52 10.23
C THR A 35 13.62 7.58 10.30
N LYS A 36 14.20 7.50 11.50
CA LYS A 36 15.66 7.51 11.71
C LYS A 36 16.36 6.31 11.06
N GLU A 37 15.70 5.16 10.97
CA GLU A 37 16.26 3.96 10.34
C GLU A 37 15.76 3.87 8.87
N PRO A 38 16.58 4.27 7.88
CA PRO A 38 16.18 4.29 6.48
C PRO A 38 15.93 2.89 5.88
N ARG A 39 16.31 1.81 6.57
CA ARG A 39 16.01 0.44 6.16
C ARG A 39 14.61 0.00 6.52
N ASN A 40 13.91 0.72 7.39
CA ASN A 40 12.53 0.40 7.75
C ASN A 40 11.64 0.38 6.50
N VAL A 41 10.83 -0.67 6.40
CA VAL A 41 10.03 -0.92 5.20
C VAL A 41 8.76 -0.06 5.23
N ARG A 42 8.60 0.76 4.19
CA ARG A 42 7.43 1.59 3.93
C ARG A 42 6.55 0.88 2.90
N LEU A 43 5.39 0.43 3.35
CA LEU A 43 4.42 -0.28 2.53
C LEU A 43 3.18 0.58 2.35
N ARG A 44 2.56 0.49 1.17
CA ARG A 44 1.18 0.92 0.94
C ARG A 44 0.30 -0.31 0.78
N LEU A 45 -0.78 -0.33 1.54
CA LEU A 45 -1.88 -1.26 1.36
C LEU A 45 -2.95 -0.60 0.48
N THR A 46 -3.40 -1.30 -0.55
CA THR A 46 -4.51 -0.87 -1.41
C THR A 46 -5.48 -2.04 -1.57
N ALA A 47 -6.76 -1.79 -1.33
CA ALA A 47 -7.83 -2.74 -1.62
C ALA A 47 -8.89 -2.04 -2.45
N ASP A 48 -9.25 -2.62 -3.58
CA ASP A 48 -10.34 -2.13 -4.42
C ASP A 48 -11.26 -3.29 -4.80
N GLY A 49 -12.56 -3.02 -4.88
CA GLY A 49 -13.57 -4.02 -5.15
C GLY A 49 -13.97 -4.01 -6.62
N PHE A 50 -13.87 -5.15 -7.30
CA PHE A 50 -14.40 -5.30 -8.66
C PHE A 50 -15.41 -6.44 -8.78
N ASN A 51 -16.36 -6.26 -9.69
CA ASN A 51 -17.36 -7.26 -10.04
C ASN A 51 -16.98 -7.91 -11.38
N GLN A 52 -16.61 -9.18 -11.35
CA GLN A 52 -16.16 -9.92 -12.53
C GLN A 52 -17.25 -10.13 -13.59
N PHE A 53 -18.53 -10.14 -13.19
CA PHE A 53 -19.62 -10.56 -14.07
C PHE A 53 -20.21 -9.43 -14.91
N GLY A 54 -19.79 -8.17 -14.71
CA GLY A 54 -20.14 -7.02 -15.55
C GLY A 54 -21.63 -6.61 -15.57
N ASN A 55 -22.54 -7.53 -15.24
CA ASN A 55 -23.92 -7.25 -14.95
C ASN A 55 -23.96 -6.56 -13.59
N LEU A 56 -24.69 -5.45 -13.49
CA LEU A 56 -24.98 -4.66 -12.28
C LEU A 56 -25.47 -5.47 -11.05
N SER A 57 -25.58 -6.79 -11.19
CA SER A 57 -25.60 -7.77 -10.12
C SER A 57 -24.46 -7.58 -9.12
N GLN A 58 -24.80 -7.28 -7.87
CA GLN A 58 -23.87 -7.32 -6.74
C GLN A 58 -23.72 -8.74 -6.16
N SER A 59 -24.10 -9.79 -6.91
CA SER A 59 -24.12 -11.18 -6.42
C SER A 59 -22.74 -11.74 -6.09
N TYR A 60 -21.68 -11.10 -6.57
CA TYR A 60 -20.30 -11.51 -6.33
C TYR A 60 -19.37 -10.30 -6.42
N SER A 61 -18.48 -10.17 -5.45
CA SER A 61 -17.43 -9.15 -5.44
C SER A 61 -16.09 -9.80 -5.14
N MET A 62 -15.04 -9.28 -5.76
CA MET A 62 -13.67 -9.64 -5.45
C MET A 62 -12.87 -8.40 -5.07
N TRP A 63 -12.08 -8.53 -4.02
CA TRP A 63 -11.29 -7.48 -3.41
C TRP A 63 -9.85 -7.96 -3.30
N PRO A 64 -9.03 -7.71 -4.34
CA PRO A 64 -7.59 -7.87 -4.23
C PRO A 64 -7.04 -6.87 -3.21
N VAL A 65 -6.22 -7.38 -2.29
CA VAL A 65 -5.43 -6.58 -1.37
C VAL A 65 -3.99 -6.60 -1.86
N ILE A 66 -3.53 -5.44 -2.32
CA ILE A 66 -2.22 -5.26 -2.92
C ILE A 66 -1.33 -4.48 -1.96
N LEU A 67 -0.14 -5.03 -1.69
CA LEU A 67 0.95 -4.32 -1.07
C LEU A 67 1.89 -3.74 -2.13
N THR A 68 2.35 -2.52 -1.88
CA THR A 68 3.34 -1.84 -2.73
C THR A 68 4.50 -1.33 -1.86
N THR A 69 5.73 -1.68 -2.24
CA THR A 69 6.94 -1.25 -1.52
C THR A 69 7.38 0.15 -1.95
N TYR A 70 7.24 1.13 -1.06
CA TYR A 70 7.63 2.52 -1.27
C TYR A 70 9.09 2.81 -0.88
N ASN A 71 9.90 1.79 -0.61
CA ASN A 71 11.35 1.96 -0.44
C ASN A 71 12.11 2.01 -1.77
N LEU A 72 11.45 1.66 -2.88
CA LEU A 72 12.02 1.62 -4.22
C LEU A 72 11.98 3.00 -4.88
N ALA A 73 12.68 3.14 -6.00
CA ALA A 73 12.61 4.35 -6.81
C ALA A 73 11.21 4.62 -7.34
N SER A 74 10.86 5.88 -7.59
CA SER A 74 9.51 6.27 -8.02
C SER A 74 9.04 5.55 -9.28
N TRP A 75 9.95 5.36 -10.24
CA TRP A 75 9.68 4.65 -11.50
C TRP A 75 9.55 3.13 -11.32
N LEU A 76 9.92 2.58 -10.17
CA LEU A 76 9.85 1.16 -9.86
C LEU A 76 8.70 0.87 -8.88
N CYS A 77 8.48 1.72 -7.88
CA CYS A 77 7.48 1.50 -6.85
C CYS A 77 6.05 1.47 -7.39
N MET A 78 5.77 2.13 -8.52
CA MET A 78 4.46 2.08 -9.20
C MET A 78 4.40 1.10 -10.37
N LYS A 79 5.45 0.30 -10.61
CA LYS A 79 5.37 -0.79 -11.60
C LYS A 79 4.56 -1.94 -11.05
N GLU A 80 3.79 -2.57 -11.94
CA GLU A 80 3.03 -3.78 -11.66
C GLU A 80 3.91 -4.89 -11.05
N SER A 81 5.16 -5.02 -11.50
CA SER A 81 6.12 -5.99 -10.96
C SER A 81 6.48 -5.77 -9.48
N SER A 82 6.20 -4.59 -8.94
CA SER A 82 6.44 -4.23 -7.54
C SER A 82 5.18 -4.36 -6.68
N PHE A 83 4.05 -4.73 -7.29
CA PHE A 83 2.81 -5.01 -6.59
C PHE A 83 2.81 -6.46 -6.14
N MET A 84 2.51 -6.66 -4.86
CA MET A 84 2.36 -7.97 -4.27
C MET A 84 0.89 -8.17 -3.91
N LEU A 85 0.23 -9.10 -4.60
CA LEU A 85 -1.10 -9.55 -4.18
C LEU A 85 -0.95 -10.37 -2.91
N THR A 86 -1.55 -9.91 -1.82
CA THR A 86 -1.42 -10.52 -0.49
C THR A 86 -2.66 -11.29 -0.06
N LEU A 87 -3.83 -10.72 -0.34
CA LEU A 87 -5.11 -11.37 -0.09
C LEU A 87 -6.01 -11.20 -1.31
N LEU A 88 -6.84 -12.21 -1.56
CA LEU A 88 -7.93 -12.13 -2.51
C LEU A 88 -9.22 -12.47 -1.79
N ILE A 89 -9.97 -11.44 -1.41
CA ILE A 89 -11.19 -11.61 -0.63
C ILE A 89 -12.37 -11.64 -1.60
N HIS A 90 -13.10 -12.74 -1.61
CA HIS A 90 -14.27 -12.91 -2.46
C HIS A 90 -15.51 -13.14 -1.60
N GLY A 91 -16.65 -12.67 -2.09
CA GLY A 91 -17.90 -12.84 -1.36
C GLY A 91 -19.12 -12.38 -2.14
N PRO A 92 -20.32 -12.82 -1.74
CA PRO A 92 -21.56 -12.50 -2.43
C PRO A 92 -22.00 -11.04 -2.27
N LYS A 93 -21.31 -10.27 -1.43
CA LYS A 93 -21.53 -8.84 -1.19
C LYS A 93 -20.18 -8.14 -1.08
N SER A 94 -20.19 -6.82 -1.29
CA SER A 94 -19.01 -5.99 -1.00
C SER A 94 -18.64 -6.07 0.48
N LEU A 95 -17.34 -6.01 0.77
CA LEU A 95 -16.82 -6.13 2.13
C LEU A 95 -17.34 -5.06 3.10
N GLY A 96 -17.75 -3.90 2.58
CA GLY A 96 -18.33 -2.82 3.37
C GLY A 96 -17.48 -2.47 4.59
N LYS A 97 -18.06 -2.62 5.79
CA LYS A 97 -17.41 -2.29 7.07
C LYS A 97 -16.49 -3.38 7.61
N ASP A 98 -16.59 -4.61 7.11
CA ASP A 98 -15.93 -5.78 7.70
C ASP A 98 -14.52 -6.02 7.15
N ILE A 99 -13.97 -5.09 6.35
CA ILE A 99 -12.63 -5.21 5.74
C ILE A 99 -11.52 -5.39 6.78
N ASP A 100 -11.66 -4.82 7.97
CA ASP A 100 -10.70 -4.96 9.05
C ASP A 100 -10.56 -6.41 9.51
N VAL A 101 -11.64 -7.19 9.54
CA VAL A 101 -11.63 -8.61 9.94
C VAL A 101 -10.77 -9.43 8.99
N TYR A 102 -10.90 -9.20 7.68
CA TYR A 102 -10.16 -9.92 6.66
C TYR A 102 -8.69 -9.49 6.56
N LEU A 103 -8.37 -8.26 6.98
CA LEU A 103 -7.00 -7.76 6.99
C LEU A 103 -6.18 -8.23 8.20
N ARG A 104 -6.80 -8.80 9.24
CA ARG A 104 -6.08 -9.24 10.45
C ARG A 104 -4.90 -10.17 10.19
N PRO A 105 -5.04 -11.26 9.40
CA PRO A 105 -3.92 -12.16 9.15
C PRO A 105 -2.74 -11.42 8.51
N LEU A 106 -3.03 -10.55 7.54
CA LEU A 106 -1.99 -9.73 6.89
C LEU A 106 -1.33 -8.75 7.87
N ILE A 107 -2.11 -8.12 8.76
CA ILE A 107 -1.56 -7.22 9.76
C ILE A 107 -0.64 -7.97 10.74
N ASP A 108 -0.99 -9.20 11.11
CA ASP A 108 -0.17 -10.02 12.00
C ASP A 108 1.13 -10.44 11.30
N ASP A 109 1.08 -10.86 10.02
CA ASP A 109 2.28 -11.12 9.21
C ASP A 109 3.17 -9.87 9.09
N LEU A 110 2.58 -8.68 8.98
CA LEU A 110 3.31 -7.41 8.87
C LEU A 110 3.96 -6.96 10.18
N LYS A 111 3.54 -7.48 11.35
CA LYS A 111 4.17 -7.17 12.64
C LYS A 111 5.42 -8.00 12.90
N ASP A 112 5.56 -9.14 12.22
CA ASP A 112 6.69 -10.05 12.36
C ASP A 112 7.88 -9.67 11.44
N LEU A 113 7.71 -8.63 10.61
CA LEU A 113 8.71 -8.02 9.72
C LEU A 113 9.65 -7.07 10.45
#